data_AF-A0A972EC80-F1
#
_entry.id   AF-A0A972EC80-F1
#
_cell.length_a   1.000
_cell.length_b   1.000
_cell.length_c   1.000
_cell.angle_alpha   90.00
_cell.angle_beta   90.00
_cell.angle_gamma   90.00
#
_symmetry.space_group_name_H-M   'P 1'
#
loop_
_entity.id
_entity.type
_entity.pdbx_description
1 polymer ?
#
loop_
_entity_poly.entity_id
_entity_poly.type
_entity_poly.pdbx_seq_one_letter_code
_entity_poly.pdbx_strand_id
1 'polypeptide(L)'
;MMHSSVRHAACPLLFLLVLLPAACKRTAVETRPTIPLVREILAEKSGPRVALLRDRRPQPQAEITIIGGEFACDVLSERLSVRDLRDNVDGRFAPDGLPDFAGETFACIEDGAPYAELVKSKDEEELRRQAVLRVLCALDTVVHISPYDLEGLSVKAPTKMIVFADPFLTEYGGFDVDTLFHSTGCEIPVVRPVESMIDRAFAQSGRGDLSVGFLCDPQFDSTGIYERIFARKAKEFGAKGAASVAYGMAPGDSTLHRFLNRYIAEGNTRPLDVILIDNPSVDPELMKTELAEIVSVMNESSITLGRQVSREFFFLNTLDEVSDLCYAFLRENNLFTHNIAKPQVSIFKPARRPEAEDGSIILIPGSYVQN
;
A
#
# COMPACT_ATOMS: atom_id res chain seq x y z
N MET A 1 31.61 65.45 -26.04
CA MET A 1 32.79 64.57 -26.15
C MET A 1 32.80 63.66 -24.93
N MET A 2 32.78 62.34 -25.16
CA MET A 2 33.26 61.24 -24.30
C MET A 2 32.59 61.07 -22.92
N HIS A 3 31.83 59.97 -22.75
CA HIS A 3 32.16 58.79 -21.91
C HIS A 3 32.17 59.09 -20.40
N SER A 4 31.60 58.33 -19.47
CA SER A 4 30.90 57.04 -19.46
C SER A 4 30.49 56.78 -17.99
N SER A 5 29.48 55.91 -17.79
CA SER A 5 29.38 54.94 -16.66
C SER A 5 29.24 55.49 -15.22
N VAL A 6 28.46 54.96 -14.27
CA VAL A 6 27.98 53.61 -13.99
C VAL A 6 26.67 53.69 -13.18
N ARG A 7 25.72 52.82 -13.53
CA ARG A 7 24.48 52.41 -12.85
C ARG A 7 24.68 52.01 -11.38
N HIS A 8 23.74 52.27 -10.47
CA HIS A 8 23.26 51.34 -9.42
C HIS A 8 21.86 51.83 -8.97
N ALA A 9 20.80 51.19 -9.47
CA ALA A 9 20.05 50.15 -8.75
C ALA A 9 18.97 50.72 -7.81
N ALA A 10 17.90 51.29 -8.40
CA ALA A 10 16.62 51.44 -7.71
C ALA A 10 15.81 50.16 -7.96
N CYS A 11 15.52 49.47 -6.86
CA CYS A 11 14.90 48.16 -6.74
C CYS A 11 13.44 48.17 -7.26
N PRO A 12 13.06 47.34 -8.25
CA PRO A 12 11.66 47.10 -8.54
C PRO A 12 11.16 45.99 -7.61
N LEU A 13 10.99 46.33 -6.32
CA LEU A 13 10.47 45.42 -5.31
C LEU A 13 8.93 45.46 -5.32
N LEU A 14 8.31 45.12 -6.45
CA LEU A 14 6.84 45.07 -6.54
C LEU A 14 6.27 44.07 -7.56
N PHE A 15 7.10 43.18 -8.12
CA PHE A 15 6.65 42.18 -9.11
C PHE A 15 6.94 40.72 -8.71
N LEU A 16 7.18 40.45 -7.42
CA LEU A 16 7.53 39.11 -6.91
C LEU A 16 6.53 38.57 -5.88
N LEU A 17 5.26 39.00 -5.94
CA LEU A 17 4.19 38.57 -5.04
C LEU A 17 2.98 37.92 -5.75
N VAL A 18 3.09 37.60 -7.05
CA VAL A 18 1.99 36.99 -7.84
C VAL A 18 2.37 35.62 -8.43
N LEU A 19 3.42 34.97 -7.91
CA LEU A 19 3.81 33.61 -8.32
C LEU A 19 3.93 32.65 -7.12
N LEU A 20 2.85 32.51 -6.36
CA LEU A 20 2.63 31.34 -5.49
C LEU A 20 1.34 30.61 -5.89
N PRO A 21 1.28 29.95 -7.06
CA PRO A 21 0.25 28.96 -7.30
C PRO A 21 0.69 27.58 -6.75
N ALA A 22 -0.24 26.91 -6.08
CA ALA A 22 -0.44 25.47 -6.20
C ALA A 22 0.63 24.49 -5.67
N ALA A 23 1.10 24.63 -4.43
CA ALA A 23 1.86 23.56 -3.74
C ALA A 23 1.34 23.20 -2.34
N CYS A 24 0.11 23.58 -2.00
CA CYS A 24 -0.60 23.03 -0.84
C CYS A 24 -1.84 22.30 -1.33
N LYS A 25 -1.68 21.03 -1.73
CA LYS A 25 -2.76 20.07 -1.58
C LYS A 25 -3.01 20.00 -0.07
N ARG A 26 -3.94 20.83 0.43
CA ARG A 26 -4.49 20.64 1.78
C ARG A 26 -5.26 19.33 1.70
N THR A 27 -4.60 18.22 2.04
CA THR A 27 -5.28 17.00 2.44
C THR A 27 -6.31 17.43 3.49
N ALA A 28 -7.59 17.15 3.21
CA ALA A 28 -8.62 17.38 4.19
C ALA A 28 -8.23 16.54 5.42
N VAL A 29 -7.87 17.20 6.51
CA VAL A 29 -7.58 16.51 7.77
C VAL A 29 -8.90 15.83 8.15
N GLU A 30 -8.93 14.51 8.10
CA GLU A 30 -10.07 13.74 8.58
C GLU A 30 -10.33 14.17 10.02
N THR A 31 -11.51 14.73 10.29
CA THR A 31 -11.92 15.16 11.63
C THR A 31 -12.33 13.98 12.52
N ARG A 32 -11.91 12.76 12.18
CA ARG A 32 -12.21 11.55 12.94
C ARG A 32 -11.41 11.56 14.24
N PRO A 33 -11.99 11.20 15.39
CA PRO A 33 -11.21 11.03 16.61
C PRO A 33 -10.27 9.82 16.49
N THR A 34 -9.02 9.98 16.94
CA THR A 34 -8.07 8.88 17.10
C THR A 34 -8.51 7.93 18.21
N ILE A 35 -8.04 6.67 18.19
CA ILE A 35 -8.35 5.68 19.24
C ILE A 35 -7.66 6.00 20.58
N PRO A 36 -8.13 5.44 21.73
CA PRO A 36 -7.48 5.63 23.03
C PRO A 36 -5.97 5.35 23.03
N LEU A 37 -5.54 4.24 22.42
CA LEU A 37 -4.13 3.86 22.32
C LEU A 37 -3.26 4.98 21.70
N VAL A 38 -3.73 5.61 20.62
CA VAL A 38 -2.99 6.70 19.95
C VAL A 38 -2.90 7.91 20.86
N ARG A 39 -4.00 8.28 21.53
CA ARG A 39 -4.01 9.42 22.46
C ARG A 39 -3.07 9.19 23.64
N GLU A 40 -3.01 7.97 24.16
CA GLU A 40 -2.06 7.57 25.21
C GLU A 40 -0.61 7.76 24.73
N ILE A 41 -0.25 7.20 23.58
CA ILE A 41 1.11 7.33 23.01
C ILE A 41 1.48 8.80 22.79
N LEU A 42 0.56 9.62 22.27
CA LEU A 42 0.82 11.04 22.03
C LEU A 42 0.89 11.87 23.32
N ALA A 43 0.27 11.42 24.41
CA ALA A 43 0.36 12.06 25.71
C ALA A 43 1.67 11.70 26.44
N GLU A 44 2.34 10.60 26.07
CA GLU A 44 3.62 10.20 26.63
C GLU A 44 4.74 11.20 26.29
N LYS A 45 5.37 11.78 27.32
CA LYS A 45 6.56 12.62 27.12
C LYS A 45 7.82 11.79 26.83
N SER A 46 7.89 10.60 27.42
CA SER A 46 8.99 9.64 27.29
C SER A 46 8.45 8.24 27.61
N GLY A 47 8.83 7.25 26.80
CA GLY A 47 8.35 5.88 26.91
C GLY A 47 8.81 5.06 25.71
N PRO A 48 8.75 3.72 25.77
CA PRO A 48 9.23 2.87 24.69
C PRO A 48 8.47 3.13 23.38
N ARG A 49 7.14 3.28 23.42
CA ARG A 49 6.30 3.49 22.22
C ARG A 49 6.57 4.82 21.53
N VAL A 50 6.62 5.92 22.28
CA VAL A 50 6.95 7.23 21.70
C VAL A 50 8.41 7.29 21.23
N ALA A 51 9.32 6.58 21.88
CA ALA A 51 10.73 6.48 21.45
C ALA A 51 10.90 5.75 20.12
N LEU A 52 10.06 4.74 19.83
CA LEU A 52 10.06 4.05 18.53
C LEU A 52 9.67 4.95 17.36
N LEU A 53 8.87 5.98 17.63
CA LEU A 53 8.25 6.86 16.63
C LEU A 53 9.04 8.16 16.41
N ARG A 54 9.56 8.76 17.49
CA ARG A 54 10.06 10.14 17.49
C ARG A 54 11.19 10.36 16.48
N ASP A 55 10.98 11.33 15.58
CA ASP A 55 11.95 11.82 14.58
C ASP A 55 12.60 10.71 13.73
N ARG A 56 11.89 9.59 13.54
CA ARG A 56 12.42 8.42 12.85
C ARG A 56 12.46 8.65 11.34
N ARG A 57 13.57 8.27 10.71
CA ARG A 57 13.80 8.45 9.28
C ARG A 57 14.19 7.14 8.60
N PRO A 58 13.82 6.94 7.32
CA PRO A 58 14.31 5.83 6.51
C PRO A 58 15.84 5.81 6.45
N GLN A 59 16.44 4.62 6.51
CA GLN A 59 17.88 4.43 6.41
C GLN A 59 18.21 3.37 5.36
N PRO A 60 19.33 3.45 4.63
CA PRO A 60 19.65 2.46 3.61
C PRO A 60 19.73 1.02 4.13
N GLN A 61 20.26 0.80 5.34
CA GLN A 61 20.44 -0.54 5.92
C GLN A 61 19.17 -1.14 6.57
N ALA A 62 18.07 -0.38 6.58
CA ALA A 62 16.79 -0.82 7.13
C ALA A 62 16.02 -1.73 6.16
N GLU A 63 15.03 -2.45 6.69
CA GLU A 63 14.20 -3.43 5.98
C GLU A 63 12.94 -2.78 5.39
N ILE A 64 12.41 -3.39 4.33
CA ILE A 64 11.08 -3.08 3.80
C ILE A 64 10.09 -4.02 4.50
N THR A 65 9.19 -3.48 5.31
CA THR A 65 8.28 -4.30 6.11
C THR A 65 6.94 -4.44 5.40
N ILE A 66 6.48 -5.68 5.22
CA ILE A 66 5.17 -6.01 4.65
C ILE A 66 4.28 -6.50 5.78
N ILE A 67 3.11 -5.90 5.94
CA ILE A 67 2.15 -6.24 7.01
C ILE A 67 0.85 -6.69 6.35
N GLY A 68 0.37 -7.88 6.71
CA GLY A 68 -0.88 -8.44 6.20
C GLY A 68 -1.05 -9.91 6.54
N GLY A 69 -2.05 -10.55 5.95
CA GLY A 69 -2.24 -11.99 6.02
C GLY A 69 -1.07 -12.76 5.43
N GLU A 70 -0.85 -13.98 5.93
CA GLU A 70 0.21 -14.92 5.51
C GLU A 70 0.31 -14.99 3.98
N PHE A 71 -0.82 -15.22 3.30
CA PHE A 71 -0.87 -15.31 1.85
C PHE A 71 -0.41 -14.04 1.12
N ALA A 72 -0.81 -12.86 1.59
CA ALA A 72 -0.44 -11.60 0.94
C ALA A 72 1.05 -11.27 1.16
N CYS A 73 1.55 -11.51 2.37
CA CYS A 73 2.96 -11.38 2.72
C CYS A 73 3.85 -12.31 1.89
N ASP A 74 3.47 -13.58 1.79
CA ASP A 74 4.20 -14.59 1.02
C ASP A 74 4.30 -14.20 -0.45
N VAL A 75 3.17 -13.97 -1.12
CA VAL A 75 3.18 -13.73 -2.56
C VAL A 75 3.87 -12.40 -2.90
N LEU A 76 3.65 -11.33 -2.11
CA LEU A 76 4.33 -10.06 -2.36
C LEU A 76 5.83 -10.17 -2.15
N SER A 77 6.27 -10.75 -1.03
CA SER A 77 7.71 -10.87 -0.74
C SER A 77 8.43 -11.77 -1.74
N GLU A 78 7.84 -12.91 -2.12
CA GLU A 78 8.38 -13.82 -3.13
C GLU A 78 8.51 -13.13 -4.48
N ARG A 79 7.43 -12.50 -4.98
CA ARG A 79 7.43 -11.88 -6.29
C ARG A 79 8.33 -10.65 -6.36
N LEU A 80 8.38 -9.82 -5.31
CA LEU A 80 9.31 -8.68 -5.24
C LEU A 80 10.77 -9.15 -5.20
N SER A 81 11.06 -10.31 -4.58
CA SER A 81 12.42 -10.84 -4.45
C SER A 81 13.04 -11.31 -5.77
N VAL A 82 12.22 -11.57 -6.79
CA VAL A 82 12.68 -12.06 -8.11
C VAL A 82 12.38 -11.09 -9.26
N ARG A 83 11.73 -9.97 -8.96
CA ARG A 83 11.31 -8.99 -9.97
C ARG A 83 12.53 -8.25 -10.51
N ASP A 84 12.65 -8.21 -11.83
CA ASP A 84 13.71 -7.54 -12.58
C ASP A 84 13.04 -6.85 -13.77
N LEU A 85 12.65 -5.59 -13.58
CA LEU A 85 12.06 -4.74 -14.63
C LEU A 85 12.90 -3.51 -14.91
N ARG A 86 13.80 -3.15 -13.99
CA ARG A 86 14.56 -1.91 -14.03
C ARG A 86 16.04 -2.20 -13.97
N ASP A 87 16.81 -1.32 -14.59
CA ASP A 87 18.27 -1.35 -14.54
C ASP A 87 18.70 -0.81 -13.17
N ASN A 88 19.38 -1.61 -12.35
CA ASN A 88 19.73 -1.22 -10.98
C ASN A 88 20.76 -0.07 -10.96
N VAL A 89 21.45 0.19 -12.07
CA VAL A 89 22.43 1.27 -12.19
C VAL A 89 21.74 2.59 -12.48
N ASP A 90 20.90 2.67 -13.51
CA ASP A 90 20.32 3.94 -13.99
C ASP A 90 18.81 4.12 -13.70
N GLY A 91 18.09 3.04 -13.40
CA GLY A 91 16.67 3.03 -13.03
C GLY A 91 15.69 3.04 -14.21
N ARG A 92 16.17 2.94 -15.46
CA ARG A 92 15.28 2.86 -16.64
C ARG A 92 14.54 1.53 -16.65
N PHE A 93 13.40 1.49 -17.34
CA PHE A 93 12.63 0.26 -17.58
C PHE A 93 13.34 -0.64 -18.60
N ALA A 94 14.37 -1.34 -18.14
CA ALA A 94 15.08 -2.37 -18.88
C ALA A 94 15.71 -3.33 -17.87
N PRO A 95 15.37 -4.64 -17.90
CA PRO A 95 15.95 -5.60 -16.96
C PRO A 95 17.46 -5.74 -17.16
N ASP A 96 18.20 -5.92 -16.07
CA ASP A 96 19.67 -6.06 -16.09
C ASP A 96 20.18 -7.43 -15.61
N GLY A 97 19.26 -8.33 -15.24
CA GLY A 97 19.55 -9.66 -14.73
C GLY A 97 19.71 -9.73 -13.21
N LEU A 98 19.56 -8.61 -12.49
CA LEU A 98 19.47 -8.55 -11.04
C LEU A 98 18.05 -8.19 -10.61
N PRO A 99 17.56 -8.72 -9.47
CA PRO A 99 16.31 -8.24 -8.92
C PRO A 99 16.36 -6.72 -8.64
N ASP A 100 15.28 -6.01 -8.93
CA ASP A 100 15.09 -4.57 -8.70
C ASP A 100 15.39 -4.18 -7.25
N PHE A 101 15.19 -5.11 -6.31
CA PHE A 101 15.43 -4.96 -4.88
C PHE A 101 16.68 -5.73 -4.40
N ALA A 102 17.66 -5.97 -5.26
CA ALA A 102 18.90 -6.66 -4.90
C ALA A 102 19.53 -6.07 -3.63
N GLY A 103 19.89 -6.95 -2.69
CA GLY A 103 20.47 -6.60 -1.40
C GLY A 103 19.46 -6.14 -0.34
N GLU A 104 18.18 -6.04 -0.67
CA GLU A 104 17.13 -5.66 0.27
C GLU A 104 16.64 -6.83 1.12
N THR A 105 16.07 -6.51 2.27
CA THR A 105 15.38 -7.47 3.14
C THR A 105 13.91 -7.09 3.26
N PHE A 106 13.03 -8.03 2.94
CA PHE A 106 11.60 -7.95 3.21
C PHE A 106 11.31 -8.60 4.57
N ALA A 107 10.77 -7.82 5.50
CA ALA A 107 10.30 -8.31 6.79
C ALA A 107 8.77 -8.46 6.74
N CYS A 108 8.28 -9.69 6.68
CA CYS A 108 6.87 -10.00 6.68
C CYS A 108 6.36 -10.12 8.12
N ILE A 109 5.42 -9.27 8.52
CA ILE A 109 4.65 -9.42 9.76
C ILE A 109 3.32 -10.05 9.37
N GLU A 110 3.23 -11.37 9.55
CA GLU A 110 2.12 -12.19 9.11
C GLU A 110 1.05 -12.35 10.18
N ASP A 111 -0.18 -12.08 9.79
CA ASP A 111 -1.34 -12.31 10.65
C ASP A 111 -1.80 -13.77 10.60
N GLY A 112 -1.45 -14.53 11.64
CA GLY A 112 -1.72 -15.98 11.72
C GLY A 112 -3.17 -16.40 12.00
N ALA A 113 -4.06 -15.49 12.43
CA ALA A 113 -5.54 -15.64 12.47
C ALA A 113 -6.20 -14.52 13.31
N PRO A 114 -7.31 -13.92 12.87
CA PRO A 114 -7.46 -13.36 11.55
C PRO A 114 -8.06 -11.95 11.64
N TYR A 115 -7.44 -11.01 10.93
CA TYR A 115 -8.09 -9.74 10.62
C TYR A 115 -9.50 -9.97 10.05
N ALA A 116 -9.73 -11.10 9.35
CA ALA A 116 -11.04 -11.53 8.89
C ALA A 116 -12.07 -11.84 10.00
N GLU A 117 -11.69 -12.39 11.17
CA GLU A 117 -12.62 -12.57 12.30
C GLU A 117 -12.87 -11.26 13.03
N LEU A 118 -11.87 -10.40 13.13
CA LEU A 118 -12.06 -9.04 13.65
C LEU A 118 -12.96 -8.21 12.71
N VAL A 119 -12.82 -8.38 11.40
CA VAL A 119 -13.73 -7.79 10.40
C VAL A 119 -15.14 -8.35 10.56
N LYS A 120 -15.28 -9.66 10.86
CA LYS A 120 -16.59 -10.28 11.16
C LYS A 120 -17.19 -9.79 12.47
N SER A 121 -16.38 -9.57 13.51
CA SER A 121 -16.84 -9.05 14.80
C SER A 121 -17.30 -7.59 14.71
N LYS A 122 -16.86 -6.87 13.66
CA LYS A 122 -17.12 -5.45 13.42
C LYS A 122 -16.62 -4.55 14.56
N ASP A 123 -15.63 -5.02 15.31
CA ASP A 123 -14.96 -4.21 16.32
C ASP A 123 -13.94 -3.30 15.65
N GLU A 124 -14.43 -2.16 15.14
CA GLU A 124 -13.58 -1.18 14.46
C GLU A 124 -12.46 -0.64 15.35
N GLU A 125 -12.70 -0.49 16.66
CA GLU A 125 -11.67 0.03 17.56
C GLU A 125 -10.53 -0.98 17.70
N GLU A 126 -10.84 -2.26 17.86
CA GLU A 126 -9.81 -3.30 17.92
C GLU A 126 -9.07 -3.45 16.58
N LEU A 127 -9.76 -3.34 15.44
CA LEU A 127 -9.10 -3.34 14.12
C LEU A 127 -8.08 -2.21 13.98
N ARG A 128 -8.47 -0.98 14.36
CA ARG A 128 -7.60 0.20 14.38
C ARG A 128 -6.40 -0.02 15.31
N ARG A 129 -6.67 -0.53 16.51
CA ARG A 129 -5.67 -0.81 17.54
C ARG A 129 -4.64 -1.84 17.06
N GLN A 130 -5.11 -2.93 16.46
CA GLN A 130 -4.28 -3.99 15.91
C GLN A 130 -3.38 -3.50 14.76
N ALA A 131 -3.88 -2.61 13.89
CA ALA A 131 -3.06 -1.99 12.85
C ALA A 131 -1.95 -1.09 13.43
N VAL A 132 -2.28 -0.26 14.43
CA VAL A 132 -1.29 0.59 15.12
C VAL A 132 -0.20 -0.27 15.80
N LEU A 133 -0.60 -1.32 16.52
CA LEU A 133 0.35 -2.20 17.22
C LEU A 133 1.32 -2.89 16.25
N ARG A 134 0.85 -3.33 15.08
CA ARG A 134 1.71 -3.92 14.03
C ARG A 134 2.72 -2.93 13.47
N VAL A 135 2.29 -1.69 13.26
CA VAL A 135 3.21 -0.62 12.84
C VAL A 135 4.26 -0.34 13.91
N LEU A 136 3.88 -0.31 15.20
CA LEU A 136 4.86 -0.18 16.28
C LEU A 136 5.87 -1.33 16.28
N CYS A 137 5.42 -2.57 16.07
CA CYS A 137 6.29 -3.74 15.94
C CYS A 137 7.17 -3.72 14.68
N ALA A 138 6.68 -3.17 13.57
CA ALA A 138 7.51 -2.92 12.39
C ALA A 138 8.66 -1.98 12.75
N LEU A 139 8.38 -0.91 13.49
CA LEU A 139 9.41 0.03 13.93
C LEU A 139 10.33 -0.56 15.01
N ASP A 140 9.84 -1.48 15.84
CA ASP A 140 10.66 -2.13 16.86
C ASP A 140 11.74 -3.01 16.23
N THR A 141 12.92 -3.02 16.84
CA THR A 141 14.03 -3.91 16.46
C THR A 141 14.09 -5.14 17.35
N VAL A 142 13.39 -5.14 18.49
CA VAL A 142 13.38 -6.27 19.43
C VAL A 142 12.45 -7.37 18.93
N VAL A 143 12.96 -8.60 18.91
CA VAL A 143 12.22 -9.81 18.54
C VAL A 143 12.39 -10.85 19.64
N HIS A 144 11.32 -11.58 19.92
CA HIS A 144 11.26 -12.58 20.99
C HIS A 144 11.34 -13.98 20.40
N ILE A 145 12.11 -14.88 21.01
CA ILE A 145 12.23 -16.25 20.49
C ILE A 145 10.90 -17.01 20.67
N SER A 146 10.17 -16.72 21.74
CA SER A 146 8.83 -17.28 22.01
C SER A 146 7.97 -16.24 22.75
N PRO A 147 6.65 -16.45 22.87
CA PRO A 147 5.79 -15.56 23.66
C PRO A 147 6.21 -15.44 25.14
N TYR A 148 6.92 -16.44 25.67
CA TYR A 148 7.37 -16.50 27.07
C TYR A 148 8.80 -15.95 27.26
N ASP A 149 9.48 -15.58 26.18
CA ASP A 149 10.76 -14.87 26.24
C ASP A 149 10.47 -13.40 26.53
N LEU A 150 10.70 -12.95 27.76
CA LEU A 150 10.38 -11.57 28.17
C LEU A 150 11.53 -10.59 27.89
N GLU A 151 12.74 -11.08 27.61
CA GLU A 151 13.94 -10.26 27.48
C GLU A 151 14.21 -9.83 26.02
N GLY A 152 13.63 -10.54 25.04
CA GLY A 152 13.81 -10.22 23.62
C GLY A 152 15.21 -10.63 23.17
N LEU A 153 15.39 -11.92 22.91
CA LEU A 153 16.71 -12.50 22.66
C LEU A 153 17.19 -12.38 21.20
N SER A 154 16.41 -11.73 20.31
CA SER A 154 16.77 -11.53 18.91
C SER A 154 16.54 -10.09 18.46
N VAL A 155 17.18 -9.71 17.36
CA VAL A 155 17.10 -8.37 16.78
C VAL A 155 16.77 -8.47 15.30
N LYS A 156 15.81 -7.67 14.84
CA LYS A 156 15.59 -7.40 13.41
C LYS A 156 16.07 -5.99 13.05
N ALA A 157 16.34 -5.74 11.77
CA ALA A 157 16.72 -4.40 11.36
C ALA A 157 15.53 -3.43 11.46
N PRO A 158 15.81 -2.11 11.62
CA PRO A 158 14.76 -1.10 11.62
C PRO A 158 14.05 -1.07 10.27
N THR A 159 12.81 -0.57 10.22
CA THR A 159 12.06 -0.42 8.97
C THR A 159 12.35 0.91 8.28
N LYS A 160 12.54 0.89 6.95
CA LYS A 160 12.63 2.09 6.09
C LYS A 160 11.36 2.38 5.31
N MET A 161 10.46 1.41 5.22
CA MET A 161 9.19 1.52 4.52
C MET A 161 8.24 0.44 5.00
N ILE A 162 6.96 0.77 5.16
CA ILE A 162 5.91 -0.17 5.51
C ILE A 162 4.98 -0.34 4.30
N VAL A 163 4.58 -1.57 4.01
CA VAL A 163 3.55 -1.90 3.02
C VAL A 163 2.37 -2.52 3.75
N PHE A 164 1.20 -1.89 3.66
CA PHE A 164 -0.06 -2.48 4.09
C PHE A 164 -0.57 -3.38 2.97
N ALA A 165 -0.25 -4.67 3.05
CA ALA A 165 -0.61 -5.64 2.03
C ALA A 165 -2.12 -5.89 1.96
N ASP A 166 -2.82 -5.78 3.11
CA ASP A 166 -4.27 -5.94 3.16
C ASP A 166 -5.02 -4.59 3.18
N PRO A 167 -6.16 -4.48 2.45
CA PRO A 167 -6.94 -3.25 2.38
C PRO A 167 -7.51 -2.81 3.73
N PHE A 168 -7.75 -3.74 4.65
CA PHE A 168 -8.33 -3.41 5.94
C PHE A 168 -7.37 -2.70 6.90
N LEU A 169 -6.06 -2.91 6.76
CA LEU A 169 -5.05 -2.16 7.52
C LEU A 169 -5.11 -0.69 7.12
N THR A 170 -5.32 -0.42 5.83
CA THR A 170 -5.48 0.91 5.29
C THR A 170 -6.78 1.56 5.79
N GLU A 171 -7.92 0.89 5.60
CA GLU A 171 -9.23 1.49 5.94
C GLU A 171 -9.39 1.76 7.44
N TYR A 172 -8.99 0.80 8.29
CA TYR A 172 -9.15 0.96 9.73
C TYR A 172 -7.95 1.69 10.33
N GLY A 173 -6.72 1.23 10.10
CA GLY A 173 -5.53 1.75 10.75
C GLY A 173 -4.92 3.01 10.14
N GLY A 174 -5.18 3.30 8.86
CA GLY A 174 -4.46 4.33 8.10
C GLY A 174 -4.47 5.71 8.78
N PHE A 175 -5.65 6.18 9.19
CA PHE A 175 -5.83 7.47 9.85
C PHE A 175 -5.04 7.58 11.17
N ASP A 176 -5.07 6.55 12.01
CA ASP A 176 -4.39 6.55 13.30
C ASP A 176 -2.87 6.50 13.14
N VAL A 177 -2.39 5.71 12.18
CA VAL A 177 -0.97 5.60 11.84
C VAL A 177 -0.46 6.92 11.27
N ASP A 178 -1.19 7.54 10.35
CA ASP A 178 -0.83 8.86 9.80
C ASP A 178 -0.79 9.93 10.89
N THR A 179 -1.78 9.93 11.79
CA THR A 179 -1.83 10.87 12.90
C THR A 179 -0.65 10.67 13.85
N LEU A 180 -0.31 9.42 14.18
CA LEU A 180 0.87 9.10 14.99
C LEU A 180 2.15 9.57 14.32
N PHE A 181 2.36 9.22 13.05
CA PHE A 181 3.59 9.53 12.34
C PHE A 181 3.77 11.03 12.19
N HIS A 182 2.73 11.74 11.77
CA HIS A 182 2.74 13.20 11.66
C HIS A 182 3.03 13.89 13.00
N SER A 183 2.36 13.45 14.07
CA SER A 183 2.48 14.09 15.39
C SER A 183 3.81 13.80 16.10
N THR A 184 4.54 12.76 15.67
CA THR A 184 5.82 12.33 16.26
C THR A 184 7.04 12.63 15.39
N GLY A 185 6.85 13.16 14.18
CA GLY A 185 7.93 13.39 13.23
C GLY A 185 8.50 12.11 12.62
N CYS A 186 7.76 11.00 12.64
CA CYS A 186 8.13 9.77 11.96
C CYS A 186 7.95 9.95 10.44
N GLU A 187 9.03 9.81 9.68
CA GLU A 187 9.08 9.96 8.22
C GLU A 187 9.13 8.61 7.48
N ILE A 188 8.86 7.49 8.16
CA ILE A 188 8.75 6.18 7.50
C ILE A 188 7.50 6.17 6.61
N PRO A 189 7.62 5.95 5.30
CA PRO A 189 6.47 5.90 4.40
C PRO A 189 5.64 4.64 4.64
N VAL A 190 4.32 4.77 4.46
CA VAL A 190 3.37 3.66 4.45
C VAL A 190 2.74 3.56 3.06
N VAL A 191 3.06 2.48 2.35
CA VAL A 191 2.49 2.14 1.04
C VAL A 191 1.13 1.47 1.24
N ARG A 192 0.11 1.98 0.55
CA ARG A 192 -1.29 1.53 0.62
C ARG A 192 -1.77 1.16 -0.78
N PRO A 193 -1.53 -0.07 -1.24
CA PRO A 193 -1.59 -0.42 -2.65
C PRO A 193 -2.95 -0.13 -3.29
N VAL A 194 -4.04 -0.47 -2.60
CA VAL A 194 -5.40 -0.22 -3.08
C VAL A 194 -5.68 1.28 -3.26
N GLU A 195 -5.31 2.13 -2.30
CA GLU A 195 -5.47 3.59 -2.45
C GLU A 195 -4.62 4.14 -3.59
N SER A 196 -3.37 3.67 -3.70
CA SER A 196 -2.44 4.11 -4.74
C SER A 196 -2.92 3.70 -6.14
N MET A 197 -3.44 2.49 -6.30
CA MET A 197 -4.05 2.03 -7.55
C MET A 197 -5.27 2.89 -7.92
N ILE A 198 -6.12 3.27 -6.95
CA ILE A 198 -7.25 4.17 -7.21
C ILE A 198 -6.77 5.55 -7.64
N ASP A 199 -5.78 6.12 -6.94
CA ASP A 199 -5.18 7.41 -7.29
C ASP A 199 -4.56 7.37 -8.70
N ARG A 200 -3.83 6.29 -9.04
CA ARG A 200 -3.26 6.06 -10.37
C ARG A 200 -4.34 5.92 -11.43
N ALA A 201 -5.45 5.23 -11.13
CA ALA A 201 -6.56 5.08 -12.08
C ALA A 201 -7.26 6.41 -12.40
N PHE A 202 -7.48 7.26 -11.40
CA PHE A 202 -7.98 8.62 -11.62
C PHE A 202 -6.98 9.49 -12.41
N ALA A 203 -5.69 9.40 -12.08
CA ALA A 203 -4.65 10.14 -12.78
C ALA A 203 -4.52 9.73 -14.26
N GLN A 204 -4.54 8.42 -14.54
CA GLN A 204 -4.40 7.88 -15.89
C GLN A 204 -5.64 8.14 -16.77
N SER A 205 -6.84 8.03 -16.21
CA SER A 205 -8.07 8.30 -16.96
C SER A 205 -8.31 9.79 -17.21
N GLY A 206 -7.84 10.66 -16.31
CA GLY A 206 -8.13 12.10 -16.35
C GLY A 206 -9.62 12.44 -16.17
N ARG A 207 -10.46 11.47 -15.79
CA ARG A 207 -11.92 11.60 -15.72
C ARG A 207 -12.42 11.48 -14.28
N GLY A 208 -13.44 12.28 -13.96
CA GLY A 208 -14.06 12.31 -12.62
C GLY A 208 -15.23 11.34 -12.45
N ASP A 209 -15.58 10.55 -13.46
CA ASP A 209 -16.73 9.65 -13.46
C ASP A 209 -16.32 8.18 -13.64
N LEU A 210 -15.14 7.78 -13.18
CA LEU A 210 -14.59 6.45 -13.43
C LEU A 210 -15.50 5.29 -12.96
N SER A 211 -15.64 4.25 -13.79
CA SER A 211 -16.29 2.98 -13.47
C SER A 211 -15.23 1.91 -13.18
N VAL A 212 -15.13 1.45 -11.94
CA VAL A 212 -14.02 0.62 -11.45
C VAL A 212 -14.50 -0.76 -11.04
N GLY A 213 -13.80 -1.80 -11.49
CA GLY A 213 -13.92 -3.14 -10.93
C GLY A 213 -12.75 -3.46 -10.01
N PHE A 214 -13.00 -4.05 -8.85
CA PHE A 214 -11.97 -4.63 -8.00
C PHE A 214 -12.01 -6.15 -8.11
N LEU A 215 -10.91 -6.74 -8.54
CA LEU A 215 -10.72 -8.19 -8.50
C LEU A 215 -9.89 -8.51 -7.26
N CYS A 216 -10.55 -9.08 -6.25
CA CYS A 216 -9.95 -9.33 -4.95
C CYS A 216 -9.91 -10.82 -4.57
N ASP A 217 -9.25 -11.12 -3.46
CA ASP A 217 -9.29 -12.44 -2.86
C ASP A 217 -10.75 -12.82 -2.51
N PRO A 218 -11.21 -14.04 -2.84
CA PRO A 218 -12.53 -14.56 -2.45
C PRO A 218 -12.89 -14.37 -0.98
N GLN A 219 -11.93 -14.38 -0.06
CA GLN A 219 -12.17 -14.18 1.37
C GLN A 219 -12.65 -12.75 1.70
N PHE A 220 -12.40 -11.79 0.80
CA PHE A 220 -12.81 -10.39 0.93
C PHE A 220 -14.09 -10.07 0.15
N ASP A 221 -14.66 -11.04 -0.56
CA ASP A 221 -15.94 -10.88 -1.25
C ASP A 221 -17.03 -10.47 -0.25
N SER A 222 -17.92 -9.56 -0.67
CA SER A 222 -19.04 -9.06 0.14
C SER A 222 -18.67 -8.30 1.43
N THR A 223 -17.39 -7.99 1.68
CA THR A 223 -16.97 -7.18 2.85
C THR A 223 -17.22 -5.68 2.65
N GLY A 224 -17.41 -5.25 1.39
CA GLY A 224 -17.59 -3.86 0.99
C GLY A 224 -16.35 -2.98 1.22
N ILE A 225 -15.19 -3.57 1.50
CA ILE A 225 -13.99 -2.82 1.90
C ILE A 225 -13.46 -1.96 0.76
N TYR A 226 -13.38 -2.52 -0.44
CA TYR A 226 -12.87 -1.84 -1.63
C TYR A 226 -13.79 -0.68 -2.03
N GLU A 227 -15.11 -0.88 -1.98
CA GLU A 227 -16.09 0.15 -2.29
C GLU A 227 -16.05 1.29 -1.27
N ARG A 228 -15.80 1.01 0.01
CA ARG A 228 -15.59 2.05 1.05
C ARG A 228 -14.34 2.87 0.78
N ILE A 229 -13.21 2.22 0.54
CA ILE A 229 -11.94 2.88 0.21
C ILE A 229 -12.13 3.72 -1.07
N PHE A 230 -12.73 3.15 -2.11
CA PHE A 230 -13.02 3.85 -3.36
C PHE A 230 -13.92 5.06 -3.16
N ALA A 231 -15.03 4.93 -2.43
CA ALA A 231 -15.95 6.04 -2.19
C ALA A 231 -15.26 7.22 -1.47
N ARG A 232 -14.38 6.93 -0.50
CA ARG A 232 -13.57 7.94 0.17
C ARG A 232 -12.59 8.62 -0.78
N LYS A 233 -11.80 7.86 -1.54
CA LYS A 233 -10.83 8.39 -2.52
C LYS A 233 -11.51 9.17 -3.65
N ALA A 234 -12.63 8.68 -4.16
CA ALA A 234 -13.45 9.38 -5.16
C ALA A 234 -13.96 10.73 -4.63
N LYS A 235 -14.39 10.78 -3.35
CA LYS A 235 -14.81 12.03 -2.70
C LYS A 235 -13.65 13.01 -2.54
N GLU A 236 -12.47 12.54 -2.13
CA GLU A 236 -11.24 13.36 -2.06
C GLU A 236 -10.85 13.93 -3.42
N PHE A 237 -11.02 13.16 -4.49
CA PHE A 237 -10.77 13.59 -5.87
C PHE A 237 -11.86 14.54 -6.42
N GLY A 238 -13.03 14.62 -5.78
CA GLY A 238 -14.18 15.37 -6.30
C GLY A 238 -14.89 14.67 -7.47
N ALA A 239 -14.72 13.35 -7.58
CA ALA A 239 -15.23 12.50 -8.65
C ALA A 239 -16.75 12.28 -8.52
N LYS A 240 -17.56 13.13 -9.17
CA LYS A 240 -19.02 12.98 -9.19
C LYS A 240 -19.43 11.92 -10.22
N GLY A 241 -20.12 10.89 -9.75
CA GLY A 241 -20.61 9.81 -10.61
C GLY A 241 -19.61 8.70 -10.86
N ALA A 242 -18.47 8.69 -10.18
CA ALA A 242 -17.62 7.51 -10.13
C ALA A 242 -18.34 6.37 -9.39
N ALA A 243 -18.13 5.14 -9.84
CA ALA A 243 -18.78 3.95 -9.29
C ALA A 243 -17.78 2.79 -9.23
N SER A 244 -17.97 1.91 -8.26
CA SER A 244 -17.14 0.71 -8.11
C SER A 244 -17.96 -0.52 -7.81
N VAL A 245 -17.45 -1.68 -8.22
CA VAL A 245 -17.88 -3.01 -7.80
C VAL A 245 -16.66 -3.82 -7.37
N ALA A 246 -16.80 -4.69 -6.36
CA ALA A 246 -15.73 -5.61 -5.99
C ALA A 246 -16.20 -7.05 -6.01
N TYR A 247 -15.42 -7.92 -6.65
CA TYR A 247 -15.71 -9.35 -6.74
C TYR A 247 -14.49 -10.17 -6.34
N GLY A 248 -14.71 -11.05 -5.37
CA GLY A 248 -13.74 -12.06 -5.00
C GLY A 248 -13.67 -13.16 -6.05
N MET A 249 -12.52 -13.31 -6.72
CA MET A 249 -12.35 -14.28 -7.80
C MET A 249 -11.14 -15.16 -7.53
N ALA A 250 -11.37 -16.48 -7.43
CA ALA A 250 -10.29 -17.45 -7.38
C ALA A 250 -9.54 -17.46 -8.72
N PRO A 251 -8.21 -17.67 -8.74
CA PRO A 251 -7.45 -17.76 -9.98
C PRO A 251 -7.90 -18.96 -10.83
N GLY A 252 -7.71 -18.86 -12.13
CA GLY A 252 -8.02 -19.93 -13.08
C GLY A 252 -8.40 -19.40 -14.46
N ASP A 253 -8.79 -20.32 -15.34
CA ASP A 253 -9.19 -19.98 -16.70
C ASP A 253 -10.43 -19.06 -16.71
N SER A 254 -10.49 -18.17 -17.69
CA SER A 254 -11.66 -17.32 -17.94
C SER A 254 -12.01 -16.41 -16.75
N THR A 255 -11.01 -15.91 -16.03
CA THR A 255 -11.22 -15.10 -14.82
C THR A 255 -11.88 -13.76 -15.16
N LEU A 256 -11.46 -13.08 -16.23
CA LEU A 256 -12.10 -11.85 -16.68
C LEU A 256 -13.53 -12.11 -17.18
N HIS A 257 -13.74 -13.22 -17.88
CA HIS A 257 -15.08 -13.62 -18.32
C HIS A 257 -16.02 -13.84 -17.13
N ARG A 258 -15.58 -14.55 -16.08
CA ARG A 258 -16.36 -14.76 -14.86
C ARG A 258 -16.66 -13.43 -14.15
N PHE A 259 -15.68 -12.55 -14.07
CA PHE A 259 -15.86 -11.21 -13.51
C PHE A 259 -16.96 -10.43 -14.24
N LEU A 260 -16.86 -10.32 -15.57
CA LEU A 260 -17.81 -9.56 -16.39
C LEU A 260 -19.21 -10.22 -16.44
N ASN A 261 -19.29 -11.55 -16.42
CA ASN A 261 -20.56 -12.25 -16.33
C ASN A 261 -21.28 -11.95 -15.01
N ARG A 262 -20.56 -11.94 -13.88
CA ARG A 262 -21.13 -11.52 -12.59
C ARG A 262 -21.58 -10.06 -12.61
N TYR A 263 -20.75 -9.18 -13.20
CA TYR A 263 -21.08 -7.77 -13.38
C TYR A 263 -22.43 -7.56 -14.08
N ILE A 264 -22.64 -8.27 -15.21
CA ILE A 264 -23.89 -8.24 -15.96
C ILE A 264 -25.04 -8.86 -15.18
N ALA A 265 -24.81 -10.01 -14.52
CA ALA A 265 -25.84 -10.72 -13.77
C ALA A 265 -26.41 -9.90 -12.59
N GLU A 266 -25.59 -9.03 -12.01
CA GLU A 266 -26.00 -8.08 -10.98
C GLU A 266 -26.73 -6.84 -11.54
N GLY A 267 -26.95 -6.79 -12.85
CA GLY A 267 -27.72 -5.74 -13.52
C GLY A 267 -26.91 -4.48 -13.85
N ASN A 268 -25.58 -4.53 -13.73
CA ASN A 268 -24.75 -3.41 -14.10
C ASN A 268 -24.71 -3.25 -15.63
N THR A 269 -24.88 -2.01 -16.09
CA THR A 269 -24.98 -1.68 -17.52
C THR A 269 -23.92 -0.67 -17.98
N ARG A 270 -23.17 -0.12 -17.04
CA ARG A 270 -22.14 0.87 -17.33
C ARG A 270 -20.84 0.16 -17.75
N PRO A 271 -20.19 0.55 -18.85
CA PRO A 271 -18.88 0.00 -19.17
C PRO A 271 -17.87 0.29 -18.05
N LEU A 272 -17.06 -0.70 -17.70
CA LEU A 272 -15.91 -0.55 -16.81
C LEU A 272 -14.79 0.19 -17.53
N ASP A 273 -14.13 1.11 -16.84
CA ASP A 273 -12.96 1.83 -17.33
C ASP A 273 -11.67 1.15 -16.90
N VAL A 274 -11.67 0.48 -15.75
CA VAL A 274 -10.48 -0.17 -15.20
C VAL A 274 -10.87 -1.34 -14.30
N ILE A 275 -10.02 -2.37 -14.27
CA ILE A 275 -10.03 -3.38 -13.20
C ILE A 275 -8.74 -3.26 -12.38
N LEU A 276 -8.90 -3.07 -11.06
CA LEU A 276 -7.83 -3.07 -10.07
C LEU A 276 -7.72 -4.48 -9.47
N ILE A 277 -6.58 -5.13 -9.68
CA ILE A 277 -6.33 -6.52 -9.29
C ILE A 277 -5.56 -6.51 -7.96
N ASP A 278 -6.29 -6.72 -6.87
CA ASP A 278 -5.73 -6.88 -5.51
C ASP A 278 -5.68 -8.35 -5.06
N ASN A 279 -6.04 -9.29 -5.93
CA ASN A 279 -5.76 -10.71 -5.70
C ASN A 279 -4.35 -11.05 -6.21
N PRO A 280 -3.38 -11.31 -5.33
CA PRO A 280 -2.00 -11.58 -5.76
C PRO A 280 -1.86 -12.93 -6.50
N SER A 281 -2.86 -13.80 -6.43
CA SER A 281 -2.91 -15.06 -7.20
C SER A 281 -3.19 -14.88 -8.69
N VAL A 282 -3.77 -13.73 -9.08
CA VAL A 282 -4.18 -13.50 -10.46
C VAL A 282 -3.01 -12.97 -11.26
N ASP A 283 -2.75 -13.59 -12.42
CA ASP A 283 -1.74 -13.13 -13.37
C ASP A 283 -2.33 -12.02 -14.26
N PRO A 284 -1.79 -10.79 -14.21
CA PRO A 284 -2.24 -9.70 -15.07
C PRO A 284 -2.06 -9.99 -16.57
N GLU A 285 -1.07 -10.79 -16.98
CA GLU A 285 -0.84 -11.12 -18.39
C GLU A 285 -1.92 -12.07 -18.94
N LEU A 286 -2.40 -13.00 -18.13
CA LEU A 286 -3.56 -13.82 -18.46
C LEU A 286 -4.81 -12.94 -18.65
N MET A 287 -5.03 -11.97 -17.76
CA MET A 287 -6.16 -11.02 -17.87
C MET A 287 -6.10 -10.18 -19.14
N LYS A 288 -4.90 -9.73 -19.56
CA LYS A 288 -4.69 -9.02 -20.83
C LYS A 288 -4.99 -9.91 -22.04
N THR A 289 -4.61 -11.18 -21.97
CA THR A 289 -4.90 -12.17 -23.02
C THR A 289 -6.41 -12.38 -23.15
N GLU A 290 -7.12 -12.61 -22.04
CA GLU A 290 -8.58 -12.74 -22.04
C GLU A 290 -9.27 -11.46 -22.55
N LEU A 291 -8.77 -10.28 -22.19
CA LEU A 291 -9.30 -9.02 -22.70
C LEU A 291 -9.17 -8.94 -24.22
N ALA A 292 -8.02 -9.32 -24.77
CA ALA A 292 -7.78 -9.33 -26.21
C ALA A 292 -8.76 -10.25 -26.95
N GLU A 293 -9.10 -11.40 -26.35
CA GLU A 293 -10.13 -12.30 -26.88
C GLU A 293 -11.53 -11.69 -26.81
N ILE A 294 -11.88 -11.03 -25.70
CA ILE A 294 -13.19 -10.39 -25.49
C ILE A 294 -13.42 -9.20 -26.44
N VAL A 295 -12.37 -8.49 -26.85
CA VAL A 295 -12.50 -7.33 -27.76
C VAL A 295 -12.28 -7.70 -29.24
N SER A 296 -11.85 -8.92 -29.53
CA SER A 296 -11.59 -9.39 -30.91
C SER A 296 -12.91 -9.56 -31.68
N VAL A 297 -13.05 -8.83 -32.80
CA VAL A 297 -14.28 -8.50 -33.55
C VAL A 297 -15.11 -9.70 -34.10
N MET A 298 -14.90 -10.94 -33.67
CA MET A 298 -15.54 -12.14 -34.26
C MET A 298 -15.96 -13.26 -33.30
N ASN A 299 -16.30 -12.98 -32.03
CA ASN A 299 -16.89 -13.99 -31.12
C ASN A 299 -18.18 -13.50 -30.43
N GLU A 300 -19.03 -14.43 -29.97
CA GLU A 300 -20.24 -14.11 -29.19
C GLU A 300 -19.89 -13.33 -27.90
N SER A 301 -18.72 -13.61 -27.31
CA SER A 301 -18.18 -12.90 -26.15
C SER A 301 -18.03 -11.40 -26.39
N SER A 302 -17.63 -10.97 -27.59
CA SER A 302 -17.48 -9.56 -27.95
C SER A 302 -18.80 -8.81 -27.98
N ILE A 303 -19.88 -9.49 -28.40
CA ILE A 303 -21.21 -8.88 -28.48
C ILE A 303 -21.74 -8.60 -27.07
N THR A 304 -21.43 -9.46 -26.11
CA THR A 304 -22.01 -9.43 -24.76
C THR A 304 -21.08 -8.77 -23.75
N LEU A 305 -19.85 -9.28 -23.60
CA LEU A 305 -18.85 -8.82 -22.64
C LEU A 305 -18.08 -7.60 -23.13
N GLY A 306 -17.79 -7.54 -24.44
CA GLY A 306 -17.07 -6.40 -25.03
C GLY A 306 -17.76 -5.04 -24.83
N ARG A 307 -19.10 -5.03 -24.65
CA ARG A 307 -19.86 -3.82 -24.31
C ARG A 307 -19.67 -3.35 -22.87
N GLN A 308 -19.18 -4.22 -21.99
CA GLN A 308 -18.94 -3.92 -20.57
C GLN A 308 -17.54 -3.39 -20.30
N VAL A 309 -16.68 -3.29 -21.31
CA VAL A 309 -15.35 -2.68 -21.20
C VAL A 309 -15.30 -1.42 -22.03
N SER A 310 -14.74 -0.36 -21.48
CA SER A 310 -14.54 0.90 -22.20
C SER A 310 -13.47 0.73 -23.29
N ARG A 311 -13.38 1.69 -24.22
CA ARG A 311 -12.35 1.67 -25.27
C ARG A 311 -10.93 1.86 -24.74
N GLU A 312 -10.78 2.63 -23.68
CA GLU A 312 -9.51 2.93 -23.03
C GLU A 312 -9.35 2.10 -21.76
N PHE A 313 -9.91 0.89 -21.76
CA PHE A 313 -9.89 0.01 -20.60
C PHE A 313 -8.46 -0.45 -20.29
N PHE A 314 -8.11 -0.45 -19.00
CA PHE A 314 -6.80 -0.90 -18.54
C PHE A 314 -6.89 -1.70 -17.23
N PHE A 315 -5.80 -2.38 -16.90
CA PHE A 315 -5.62 -3.06 -15.63
C PHE A 315 -4.56 -2.35 -14.80
N LEU A 316 -4.76 -2.33 -13.48
CA LEU A 316 -3.69 -2.11 -12.50
C LEU A 316 -3.65 -3.30 -11.56
N ASN A 317 -2.49 -3.61 -11.00
CA ASN A 317 -2.36 -4.70 -10.03
C ASN A 317 -1.43 -4.32 -8.88
N THR A 318 -1.68 -4.93 -7.74
CA THR A 318 -1.01 -4.63 -6.46
C THR A 318 0.50 -4.85 -6.50
N LEU A 319 0.97 -5.90 -7.19
CA LEU A 319 2.42 -6.17 -7.27
C LEU A 319 3.15 -5.05 -8.01
N ASP A 320 2.65 -4.65 -9.17
CA ASP A 320 3.25 -3.57 -9.95
C ASP A 320 3.20 -2.25 -9.20
N GLU A 321 2.06 -1.95 -8.54
CA GLU A 321 1.89 -0.73 -7.75
C GLU A 321 2.88 -0.67 -6.58
N VAL A 322 2.98 -1.74 -5.78
CA VAL A 322 3.93 -1.82 -4.66
C VAL A 322 5.36 -1.72 -5.17
N SER A 323 5.71 -2.49 -6.19
CA SER A 323 7.06 -2.47 -6.75
C SER A 323 7.46 -1.08 -7.23
N ASP A 324 6.60 -0.40 -7.99
CA ASP A 324 6.88 0.93 -8.50
C ASP A 324 7.05 1.97 -7.38
N LEU A 325 6.15 1.96 -6.38
CA LEU A 325 6.19 2.90 -5.27
C LEU A 325 7.42 2.68 -4.39
N CYS A 326 7.70 1.43 -4.04
CA CYS A 326 8.88 1.07 -3.26
C CYS A 326 10.15 1.46 -4.00
N TYR A 327 10.28 1.06 -5.28
CA TYR A 327 11.48 1.34 -6.07
C TYR A 327 11.69 2.85 -6.25
N ALA A 328 10.66 3.59 -6.66
CA ALA A 328 10.75 5.03 -6.87
C ALA A 328 11.18 5.74 -5.59
N PHE A 329 10.54 5.45 -4.46
CA PHE A 329 10.91 6.04 -3.19
C PHE A 329 12.35 5.72 -2.79
N LEU A 330 12.78 4.45 -2.89
CA LEU A 330 14.15 4.07 -2.55
C LEU A 330 15.18 4.75 -3.45
N ARG A 331 14.89 4.86 -4.75
CA ARG A 331 15.77 5.48 -5.74
C ARG A 331 15.88 6.99 -5.52
N GLU A 332 14.75 7.68 -5.40
CA GLU A 332 14.68 9.14 -5.23
C GLU A 332 15.36 9.61 -3.95
N ASN A 333 15.36 8.77 -2.91
CA ASN A 333 15.93 9.09 -1.60
C ASN A 333 17.28 8.41 -1.33
N ASN A 334 17.86 7.70 -2.31
CA ASN A 334 19.12 6.95 -2.17
C ASN A 334 19.12 5.98 -0.96
N LEU A 335 18.07 5.18 -0.83
CA LEU A 335 17.82 4.26 0.30
C LEU A 335 18.02 2.78 -0.03
N PHE A 336 18.49 2.45 -1.23
CA PHE A 336 18.94 1.08 -1.52
C PHE A 336 20.14 0.71 -0.64
N THR A 337 20.24 -0.55 -0.22
CA THR A 337 21.36 -1.04 0.60
C THR A 337 22.70 -1.01 -0.15
N HIS A 338 22.67 -0.91 -1.48
CA HIS A 338 23.84 -0.98 -2.39
C HIS A 338 24.64 -2.28 -2.28
N ASN A 339 23.98 -3.36 -1.84
CA ASN A 339 24.58 -4.69 -1.76
C ASN A 339 24.15 -5.54 -2.97
N ILE A 340 25.10 -6.14 -3.68
CA ILE A 340 24.81 -7.07 -4.78
C ILE A 340 24.58 -8.46 -4.17
N ALA A 341 23.37 -8.67 -3.64
CA ALA A 341 22.93 -9.94 -3.10
C ALA A 341 21.48 -10.22 -3.51
N LYS A 342 21.07 -11.49 -3.43
CA LYS A 342 19.64 -11.80 -3.57
C LYS A 342 18.84 -11.15 -2.43
N PRO A 343 17.64 -10.62 -2.70
CA PRO A 343 16.76 -10.15 -1.65
C PRO A 343 16.51 -11.25 -0.60
N GLN A 344 16.38 -10.86 0.66
CA GLN A 344 16.10 -11.77 1.77
C GLN A 344 14.66 -11.59 2.24
N VAL A 345 14.06 -12.65 2.76
CA VAL A 345 12.73 -12.61 3.38
C VAL A 345 12.85 -13.12 4.81
N SER A 346 12.35 -12.34 5.75
CA SER A 346 12.22 -12.70 7.17
C SER A 346 10.76 -12.68 7.56
N ILE A 347 10.29 -13.76 8.19
CA ILE A 347 8.90 -13.91 8.58
C ILE A 347 8.78 -13.76 10.10
N PHE A 348 7.83 -12.95 10.53
CA PHE A 348 7.48 -12.71 11.93
C PHE A 348 5.98 -12.87 12.14
N LYS A 349 5.61 -13.44 13.29
CA LYS A 349 4.23 -13.56 13.73
C LYS A 349 4.01 -12.65 14.94
N PRO A 350 2.98 -11.79 14.96
CA PRO A 350 2.60 -11.05 16.14
C PRO A 350 1.97 -12.01 17.17
N ALA A 351 2.48 -11.97 18.39
CA ALA A 351 1.92 -12.71 19.53
C ALA A 351 1.53 -11.73 20.63
N ARG A 352 0.45 -12.01 21.36
CA ARG A 352 0.13 -11.24 22.57
C ARG A 352 1.26 -11.38 23.58
N ARG A 353 1.67 -10.26 24.15
CA ARG A 353 2.62 -10.26 25.27
C ARG A 353 1.91 -10.81 26.51
N PRO A 354 2.32 -11.96 27.09
CA PRO A 354 1.53 -12.66 28.10
C PRO A 354 1.24 -11.84 29.37
N GLU A 355 2.14 -10.94 29.75
CA GLU A 355 2.03 -10.15 30.99
C GLU A 355 1.41 -8.77 30.78
N ALA A 356 1.01 -8.44 29.54
CA ALA A 356 0.57 -7.09 29.22
C ALA A 356 -0.95 -6.95 29.25
N GLU A 357 -1.45 -6.26 30.28
CA GLU A 357 -2.89 -5.91 30.39
C GLU A 357 -3.32 -4.92 29.30
N ASP A 358 -2.37 -4.17 28.74
CA ASP A 358 -2.61 -3.19 27.69
C ASP A 358 -2.77 -3.82 26.30
N GLY A 359 -2.71 -5.16 26.21
CA GLY A 359 -2.81 -5.97 24.99
C GLY A 359 -1.73 -5.68 23.95
N SER A 360 -0.55 -5.24 24.38
CA SER A 360 0.63 -5.14 23.52
C SER A 360 0.98 -6.47 22.87
N ILE A 361 1.57 -6.37 21.68
CA ILE A 361 2.03 -7.51 20.90
C ILE A 361 3.56 -7.46 20.80
N ILE A 362 4.14 -8.63 20.64
CA ILE A 362 5.57 -8.86 20.38
C ILE A 362 5.71 -9.64 19.08
N LEU A 363 6.85 -9.52 18.41
CA LEU A 363 7.17 -10.33 17.23
C LEU A 363 7.92 -11.59 17.65
N ILE A 364 7.49 -12.73 17.11
CA ILE A 364 8.22 -14.00 17.18
C ILE A 364 8.59 -14.46 15.75
N PRO A 365 9.76 -15.09 15.53
CA PRO A 365 10.10 -15.63 14.21
C PRO A 365 9.09 -16.69 13.73
N GLY A 366 8.69 -16.63 12.46
CA GLY A 366 7.74 -17.57 11.87
C GLY A 366 8.18 -19.03 11.88
N SER A 367 9.50 -19.28 11.93
CA SER A 367 10.10 -20.61 12.02
C SER A 367 10.04 -21.24 13.42
N TYR A 368 9.45 -20.57 14.41
CA TYR A 368 9.28 -21.14 15.74
C TYR A 368 8.24 -22.29 15.70
N VAL A 369 8.74 -23.52 15.66
CA VAL A 369 7.94 -24.73 15.86
C VAL A 369 7.65 -24.86 17.35
N GLN A 370 6.38 -24.70 17.74
CA GLN A 370 5.90 -25.18 19.04
C GLN A 370 6.04 -26.72 19.02
N ASN A 371 7.07 -27.25 19.67
CA ASN A 371 7.13 -28.67 20.01
C ASN A 371 6.30 -28.95 21.26
#